data_AF-A0AAD8MXS3-F1
#
_entry.id   AF-A0AAD8MXS3-F1
#
_cell.length_a   1.000
_cell.length_b   1.000
_cell.length_c   1.000
_cell.angle_alpha   90.00
_cell.angle_beta   90.00
_cell.angle_gamma   90.00
#
_symmetry.space_group_name_H-M   'P 1'
#
loop_
_entity.id
_entity.type
_entity.pdbx_description
1 polymer ?
#
loop_
_entity_poly.entity_id
_entity_poly.type
_entity_poly.pdbx_seq_one_letter_code
_entity_poly.pdbx_strand_id
1 'polypeptide(L)'
;MASIVAAAGTVAPLNLSPTPADIAKVKLAQIEAELEEVELTDLDKANLKKKEAEREKQMYKTMISLDEMHESYGKLLMEAEARLEKIYEAAAAGYNGEDDVVVVEEVNEEVLRILQEASQTLVERIDLAKSILKFG
;
A
#
# COMPACT_ATOMS: atom_id res chain seq x y z
N MET A 1 -27.25 -42.46 9.81
CA MET A 1 -26.24 -41.84 8.92
C MET A 1 -25.35 -40.97 9.79
N ALA A 2 -24.06 -41.31 9.88
CA ALA A 2 -23.13 -40.67 10.81
C ALA A 2 -22.76 -39.25 10.36
N SER A 3 -22.71 -38.36 11.35
CA SER A 3 -22.41 -36.93 11.27
C SER A 3 -20.96 -36.69 10.86
N ILE A 4 -20.72 -35.67 10.03
CA ILE A 4 -19.39 -35.15 9.75
C ILE A 4 -19.36 -33.69 10.19
N VAL A 5 -18.90 -33.47 11.43
CA VAL A 5 -18.44 -32.16 11.91
C VAL A 5 -16.95 -32.11 11.61
N ALA A 6 -16.54 -31.30 10.64
CA ALA A 6 -15.15 -30.99 10.39
C ALA A 6 -14.78 -29.71 11.14
N ALA A 7 -13.80 -29.85 12.03
CA ALA A 7 -13.35 -28.85 12.98
C ALA A 7 -12.79 -27.60 12.28
N ALA A 8 -13.25 -26.43 12.73
CA ALA A 8 -12.55 -25.17 12.51
C ALA A 8 -11.18 -25.26 13.21
N GLY A 9 -10.13 -25.48 12.43
CA GLY A 9 -8.76 -25.48 12.93
C GLY A 9 -8.40 -24.07 13.41
N THR A 10 -8.38 -23.87 14.72
CA THR A 10 -7.75 -22.71 15.34
C THR A 10 -6.25 -22.77 15.04
N VAL A 11 -5.78 -21.90 14.14
CA VAL A 11 -4.35 -21.71 13.89
C VAL A 11 -3.77 -21.03 15.12
N ALA A 12 -2.89 -21.73 15.83
CA ALA A 12 -2.15 -21.17 16.96
C ALA A 12 -1.34 -19.95 16.48
N PRO A 13 -1.20 -18.88 17.28
CA PRO A 13 -0.39 -17.74 16.90
C PRO A 13 1.06 -18.21 16.75
N LEU A 14 1.58 -18.11 15.53
CA LEU A 14 2.99 -18.37 15.23
C LEU A 14 3.83 -17.45 16.12
N ASN A 15 4.73 -18.03 16.92
CA ASN A 15 5.70 -17.30 17.73
C ASN A 15 6.62 -16.52 16.78
N LEU A 16 6.28 -15.25 16.52
CA LEU A 16 6.90 -14.45 15.48
C LEU A 16 8.24 -13.93 16.00
N SER A 17 9.33 -14.59 15.58
CA SER A 17 10.66 -13.99 15.66
C SER A 17 10.66 -12.62 14.98
N PRO A 18 11.43 -11.63 15.47
CA PRO A 18 11.45 -10.29 14.89
C PRO A 18 11.73 -10.36 13.40
N THR A 19 10.93 -9.63 12.62
CA THR A 19 11.09 -9.57 11.16
C THR A 19 12.36 -8.79 10.80
N PRO A 20 12.87 -8.94 9.56
CA PRO A 20 13.96 -8.09 9.07
C PRO A 20 13.66 -6.58 9.21
N ALA A 21 12.40 -6.17 9.02
CA ALA A 21 11.97 -4.79 9.20
C ALA A 21 12.00 -4.35 10.68
N ASP A 22 11.63 -5.23 11.61
CA ASP A 22 11.75 -4.96 13.05
C ASP A 22 13.21 -4.75 13.46
N ILE A 23 14.11 -5.60 12.94
CA ILE A 23 15.56 -5.47 13.16
C ILE A 23 16.07 -4.16 12.53
N ALA A 24 15.63 -3.83 11.31
CA ALA A 24 16.01 -2.59 10.62
C ALA A 24 15.54 -1.34 11.38
N LYS A 25 14.34 -1.34 11.98
CA LYS A 25 13.83 -0.24 12.82
C LYS A 25 14.70 -0.02 14.05
N VAL A 26 15.09 -1.11 14.73
CA VAL A 26 16.01 -1.04 15.89
C VAL A 26 17.37 -0.50 15.48
N LYS A 27 17.93 -0.97 14.36
CA LYS A 27 19.23 -0.50 13.85
C LYS A 27 19.19 0.96 13.41
N LEU A 28 18.11 1.38 12.76
CA LEU A 28 17.90 2.76 12.38
C LEU A 28 17.88 3.68 13.61
N ALA A 29 17.14 3.31 14.65
CA ALA A 29 17.09 4.07 15.90
C ALA A 29 18.47 4.18 16.58
N GLN A 30 19.25 3.09 16.57
CA GLN A 30 20.62 3.09 17.09
C GLN A 30 21.51 4.09 16.33
N ILE A 31 21.47 4.09 15.00
CA ILE A 31 22.27 5.02 14.18
C ILE A 31 21.85 6.47 14.40
N GLU A 32 20.55 6.73 14.58
CA GLU A 32 20.06 8.09 14.85
C GLU A 32 20.54 8.62 16.20
N ALA A 33 20.57 7.78 17.23
CA ALA A 33 21.15 8.14 18.52
C ALA A 33 22.67 8.38 18.43
N GLU A 34 23.41 7.50 17.75
CA GLU A 34 24.86 7.65 17.56
C GLU A 34 25.21 8.93 16.77
N LEU A 35 24.38 9.33 15.80
CA LEU A 35 24.55 10.57 15.05
C LEU A 35 24.32 11.83 15.90
N GLU A 36 23.48 11.75 16.93
CA GLU A 36 23.20 12.86 17.85
C GLU A 36 24.37 13.09 18.84
N GLU A 37 25.10 12.02 19.19
CA GLU A 37 26.21 12.05 20.16
C GLU A 37 27.59 12.40 19.57
N VAL A 38 27.73 12.61 18.25
CA VAL A 38 29.06 12.85 17.63
C VAL A 38 29.67 14.17 18.08
N GLU A 39 30.63 14.11 19.01
CA GLU A 39 31.42 15.26 19.48
C GLU A 39 32.45 15.76 18.45
N LEU A 40 32.59 17.09 18.38
CA LEU A 40 33.29 17.87 17.34
C LEU A 40 34.83 17.91 17.43
N THR A 41 35.48 16.94 18.09
CA THR A 41 36.90 17.08 18.43
C THR A 41 37.85 17.02 17.22
N ASP A 42 37.44 16.36 16.13
CA ASP A 42 38.15 16.28 14.84
C ASP A 42 37.13 16.40 13.67
N LEU A 43 37.00 17.58 13.05
CA LEU A 43 35.97 17.88 12.04
C LEU A 43 35.96 16.88 10.87
N ASP A 44 37.14 16.50 10.37
CA ASP A 44 37.25 15.56 9.23
C ASP A 44 36.82 14.14 9.60
N LYS A 45 37.16 13.67 10.81
CA LYS A 45 36.72 12.36 11.29
C LYS A 45 35.23 12.34 11.62
N ALA A 46 34.71 13.42 12.21
CA ALA A 46 33.28 13.57 12.47
C ALA A 46 32.46 13.57 11.17
N ASN A 47 32.94 14.26 10.13
CA ASN A 47 32.30 14.27 8.81
C ASN A 47 32.30 12.89 8.13
N LEU A 48 33.42 12.15 8.19
CA LEU A 48 33.48 10.80 7.64
C LEU A 48 32.53 9.84 8.35
N LYS A 49 32.52 9.83 9.69
CA LYS A 49 31.59 9.03 10.51
C LYS A 49 30.14 9.37 10.19
N LYS A 50 29.81 10.66 10.10
CA LYS A 50 28.47 11.11 9.75
C LYS A 50 28.04 10.61 8.37
N LYS A 51 28.92 10.67 7.37
CA LYS A 51 28.63 10.20 6.01
C LYS A 51 28.41 8.68 5.96
N GLU A 52 29.18 7.91 6.72
CA GLU A 52 29.02 6.45 6.82
C GLU A 52 27.70 6.09 7.50
N ALA A 53 27.40 6.74 8.64
CA ALA A 53 26.15 6.55 9.36
C ALA A 53 24.92 6.97 8.53
N GLU A 54 25.00 8.06 7.77
CA GLU A 54 23.93 8.47 6.84
C GLU A 54 23.71 7.44 5.73
N ARG A 55 24.79 6.84 5.19
CA ARG A 55 24.69 5.78 4.20
C ARG A 55 24.01 4.54 4.78
N GLU A 56 24.41 4.12 5.98
CA GLU A 56 23.81 2.96 6.65
C GLU A 56 22.34 3.21 7.03
N LYS A 57 22.03 4.40 7.54
CA LYS A 57 20.66 4.87 7.78
C LYS A 57 19.79 4.76 6.54
N GLN A 58 20.30 5.18 5.38
CA GLN A 58 19.54 5.10 4.14
C GLN A 58 19.23 3.64 3.75
N MET A 59 20.16 2.72 3.98
CA MET A 59 19.93 1.29 3.73
C MET A 59 18.77 0.73 4.57
N TYR A 60 18.74 1.00 5.88
CA TYR A 60 17.64 0.51 6.73
C TYR A 60 16.31 1.17 6.39
N LYS A 61 16.30 2.47 6.03
CA LYS A 61 15.08 3.14 5.54
C LYS A 61 14.53 2.46 4.29
N THR A 62 15.38 2.11 3.34
CA THR A 62 14.92 1.40 2.13
C THR A 62 14.35 0.03 2.44
N MET A 63 14.92 -0.70 3.40
CA MET A 63 14.40 -1.99 3.83
C MET A 63 13.03 -1.88 4.49
N ILE A 64 12.85 -0.90 5.39
CA ILE A 64 11.56 -0.63 6.05
C ILE A 64 10.50 -0.25 5.00
N SER A 65 10.83 0.65 4.09
CA SER A 65 9.90 1.08 3.04
C SER A 65 9.50 -0.07 2.11
N LEU A 66 10.40 -1.02 1.83
CA LEU A 66 10.08 -2.20 1.04
C LEU A 66 9.10 -3.15 1.77
N ASP A 67 9.27 -3.32 3.08
CA ASP A 67 8.38 -4.13 3.90
C ASP A 67 6.98 -3.52 4.00
N GLU A 68 6.90 -2.22 4.24
CA GLU A 68 5.62 -1.47 4.26
C GLU A 68 4.89 -1.56 2.90
N MET A 69 5.64 -1.48 1.79
CA MET A 69 5.10 -1.68 0.45
C MET A 69 4.52 -3.10 0.29
N HIS A 70 5.24 -4.14 0.71
CA HIS A 70 4.72 -5.51 0.65
C HIS A 70 3.47 -5.70 1.51
N GLU A 71 3.42 -5.08 2.70
CA GLU A 71 2.22 -5.12 3.54
C GLU A 71 1.02 -4.47 2.82
N SER A 72 1.24 -3.31 2.19
CA SER A 72 0.19 -2.63 1.41
C SER A 72 -0.31 -3.46 0.23
N TYR A 73 0.59 -4.12 -0.50
CA TYR A 73 0.19 -5.03 -1.58
C TYR A 73 -0.59 -6.23 -1.07
N GLY A 74 -0.22 -6.77 0.10
CA GLY A 74 -0.99 -7.83 0.74
C GLY A 74 -2.44 -7.42 1.03
N LYS A 75 -2.66 -6.18 1.49
CA LYS A 75 -4.01 -5.63 1.73
C LYS A 75 -4.80 -5.49 0.44
N LEU A 76 -4.19 -4.91 -0.60
CA LEU A 76 -4.83 -4.76 -1.91
C LEU A 76 -5.21 -6.12 -2.52
N LEU A 77 -4.34 -7.12 -2.38
CA LEU A 77 -4.63 -8.47 -2.86
C LEU A 77 -5.82 -9.09 -2.11
N MET A 78 -5.83 -8.98 -0.78
CA MET A 78 -6.92 -9.50 0.05
C MET A 78 -8.26 -8.82 -0.29
N GLU A 79 -8.27 -7.51 -0.54
CA GLU A 79 -9.46 -6.78 -0.98
C GLU A 79 -9.94 -7.24 -2.37
N ALA A 80 -9.02 -7.45 -3.30
CA ALA A 80 -9.33 -7.97 -4.64
C ALA A 80 -9.90 -9.39 -4.58
N GLU A 81 -9.34 -10.26 -3.74
CA GLU A 81 -9.82 -11.62 -3.51
C GLU A 81 -11.24 -11.61 -2.91
N ALA A 82 -11.47 -10.80 -1.88
CA ALA A 82 -12.79 -10.65 -1.26
C ALA A 82 -13.84 -10.11 -2.25
N ARG A 83 -13.44 -9.20 -3.13
CA ARG A 83 -14.31 -8.69 -4.19
C ARG A 83 -14.64 -9.78 -5.22
N LEU A 84 -13.65 -10.59 -5.59
CA LEU A 84 -13.84 -11.69 -6.53
C LEU A 84 -14.76 -12.77 -5.98
N GLU A 85 -14.61 -13.12 -4.70
CA GLU A 85 -15.49 -14.06 -4.00
C GLU A 85 -16.95 -13.61 -4.09
N LYS A 86 -17.24 -12.34 -3.78
CA LYS A 86 -18.59 -11.77 -3.89
C LYS A 86 -19.17 -11.83 -5.31
N ILE A 87 -18.34 -11.60 -6.33
CA ILE A 87 -18.77 -11.70 -7.73
C ILE A 87 -19.18 -13.14 -8.05
N TYR A 88 -18.40 -14.13 -7.60
CA TYR A 88 -18.73 -15.54 -7.81
C TYR A 88 -19.98 -15.97 -7.03
N GLU A 89 -20.15 -15.51 -5.79
CA GLU A 89 -21.37 -15.75 -5.01
C GLU A 89 -22.61 -15.14 -5.69
N ALA A 90 -22.53 -13.91 -6.18
CA ALA A 90 -23.61 -13.25 -6.90
C ALA A 90 -23.95 -13.98 -8.21
N ALA A 91 -22.94 -14.38 -8.98
CA ALA A 91 -23.13 -15.15 -10.21
C ALA A 91 -23.80 -16.52 -9.92
N ALA A 92 -23.37 -17.21 -8.86
CA ALA A 92 -23.99 -18.46 -8.43
C ALA A 92 -25.46 -18.28 -7.99
N ALA A 93 -25.81 -17.11 -7.44
CA ALA A 93 -27.17 -16.75 -7.09
C ALA A 93 -28.03 -16.27 -8.29
N GLY A 94 -27.46 -16.25 -9.51
CA GLY A 94 -28.16 -15.85 -10.73
C GLY A 94 -28.19 -14.34 -11.00
N TYR A 95 -27.39 -13.54 -10.28
CA TYR A 95 -27.17 -12.12 -10.60
C TYR A 95 -26.13 -11.98 -11.70
N ASN A 96 -26.47 -11.26 -12.78
CA ASN A 96 -25.63 -11.15 -13.98
C ASN A 96 -24.71 -9.91 -14.01
N GLY A 97 -24.47 -9.27 -12.86
CA GLY A 97 -23.44 -8.24 -12.69
C GLY A 97 -23.67 -6.89 -13.35
N GLU A 98 -24.86 -6.61 -13.90
CA GLU A 98 -25.18 -5.33 -14.55
C GLU A 98 -25.65 -4.22 -13.59
N ASP A 99 -26.04 -4.56 -12.35
CA ASP A 99 -26.39 -3.59 -11.31
C ASP A 99 -25.42 -3.71 -10.11
N ASP A 100 -24.69 -2.63 -9.84
CA ASP A 100 -24.06 -2.30 -8.56
C ASP A 100 -22.97 -3.24 -7.99
N VAL A 101 -21.88 -3.42 -8.75
CA VAL A 101 -20.57 -3.32 -8.09
C VAL A 101 -20.12 -1.87 -8.26
N VAL A 102 -20.67 -0.98 -7.43
CA VAL A 102 -20.14 0.37 -7.27
C VAL A 102 -18.72 0.22 -6.76
N VAL A 103 -17.78 0.23 -7.70
CA VAL A 103 -16.42 0.66 -7.42
C VAL A 103 -16.60 2.10 -7.01
N VAL A 104 -16.53 2.38 -5.72
CA VAL A 104 -16.19 3.73 -5.27
C VAL A 104 -14.70 3.91 -5.59
N GLU A 105 -14.36 3.81 -6.88
CA GLU A 105 -13.29 4.63 -7.42
C GLU A 105 -13.83 6.03 -7.21
N GLU A 106 -13.05 6.88 -6.58
CA GLU A 106 -13.37 8.28 -6.43
C GLU A 106 -13.42 8.90 -7.83
N VAL A 107 -14.57 8.74 -8.50
CA VAL A 107 -14.74 9.18 -9.86
C VAL A 107 -14.88 10.68 -9.80
N ASN A 108 -13.88 11.38 -10.31
CA ASN A 108 -13.90 12.83 -10.34
C ASN A 108 -15.15 13.29 -11.13
N GLU A 109 -16.10 13.93 -10.44
CA GLU A 109 -17.39 14.36 -11.02
C GLU A 109 -17.20 15.26 -12.25
N GLU A 110 -16.09 15.99 -12.32
CA GLU A 110 -15.71 16.79 -13.49
C GLU A 110 -15.45 15.92 -14.72
N VAL A 111 -14.76 14.81 -14.54
CA VAL A 111 -14.42 13.86 -15.61
C VAL A 111 -15.69 13.16 -16.10
N LEU A 112 -16.59 12.79 -15.20
CA LEU A 112 -17.91 12.24 -15.56
C LEU A 112 -18.72 13.22 -16.40
N ARG A 113 -18.76 14.50 -16.01
CA ARG A 113 -19.47 15.53 -16.77
C ARG A 113 -18.91 15.71 -18.17
N ILE A 114 -17.59 15.76 -18.30
CA ILE A 114 -16.90 15.89 -19.60
C ILE A 114 -17.20 14.67 -20.49
N LEU A 115 -17.12 13.46 -19.94
CA LEU A 115 -17.43 12.21 -20.67
C LEU A 115 -18.89 12.17 -21.11
N GLN A 116 -19.82 12.59 -20.25
CA GLN A 116 -21.24 12.63 -20.56
C GLN A 116 -21.56 13.66 -21.66
N GLU A 117 -20.98 14.86 -21.58
CA GLU A 117 -21.14 15.89 -22.62
C GLU A 117 -20.56 15.43 -23.97
N ALA A 118 -19.37 14.81 -23.94
CA ALA A 118 -18.72 14.25 -25.12
C ALA A 118 -19.43 13.01 -25.68
N SER A 119 -20.26 12.33 -24.89
CA SER A 119 -21.10 11.23 -25.40
C SER A 119 -22.35 11.73 -26.15
N GLN A 120 -22.79 12.96 -25.85
CA GLN A 120 -23.95 13.60 -26.46
C GLN A 120 -23.59 14.47 -27.67
N THR A 121 -22.30 14.73 -27.88
CA THR A 121 -21.76 15.52 -29.00
C THR A 121 -20.64 14.75 -29.70
N LEU A 122 -20.49 14.90 -31.02
CA LEU A 122 -19.46 14.16 -31.77
C LEU A 122 -18.10 14.83 -31.55
N VAL A 123 -17.47 14.55 -30.41
CA VAL A 123 -16.20 15.14 -29.97
C VAL A 123 -15.06 14.15 -30.25
N GLU A 124 -14.19 14.47 -31.20
CA GLU A 124 -13.06 13.61 -31.57
C GLU A 124 -11.86 13.75 -30.61
N ARG A 125 -11.68 14.91 -29.97
CA ARG A 125 -10.56 15.16 -29.04
C ARG A 125 -10.88 16.27 -28.03
N ILE A 126 -10.55 16.02 -26.76
CA ILE A 126 -10.71 16.98 -25.65
C ILE A 126 -9.33 17.37 -25.14
N ASP A 127 -9.03 18.67 -25.07
CA ASP A 127 -7.78 19.18 -24.51
C ASP A 127 -7.96 19.50 -23.02
N LEU A 128 -7.41 18.62 -22.17
CA LEU A 128 -7.50 18.72 -20.72
C LEU A 128 -6.36 19.54 -20.09
N ALA A 129 -5.39 20.02 -20.87
CA ALA A 129 -4.19 20.68 -20.33
C ALA A 129 -4.48 22.03 -19.65
N LYS A 130 -5.67 22.61 -19.89
CA LYS A 130 -6.13 23.86 -19.26
C LYS A 130 -7.02 23.64 -18.04
N SER A 131 -7.32 22.38 -17.71
CA SER A 131 -8.25 22.01 -16.64
C SER A 131 -7.45 21.57 -15.42
N ILE A 132 -7.59 22.28 -14.30
CA ILE A 132 -6.99 21.86 -13.03
C ILE A 132 -7.91 20.82 -12.40
N LEU A 133 -7.50 19.55 -12.45
CA LEU A 133 -8.17 18.48 -11.70
C LEU A 133 -7.93 18.72 -10.21
N LYS A 134 -9.02 18.97 -9.47
CA LYS A 134 -9.00 19.01 -8.02
C LYS A 134 -9.30 17.61 -7.50
N PHE A 135 -8.39 17.08 -6.70
CA PHE A 135 -8.59 15.86 -5.91
C PHE A 135 -9.15 16.30 -4.55
N GLY A 136 -10.28 15.73 -4.15
CA GLY A 136 -11.03 16.07 -2.93
C GLY A 136 -10.65 15.17 -1.77
#